data_AF-A0A2G6NEV5-F1
#
_entry.id   AF-A0A2G6NEV5-F1
#
_cell.length_a   1.000
_cell.length_b   1.000
_cell.length_c   1.000
_cell.angle_alpha   90.00
_cell.angle_beta   90.00
_cell.angle_gamma   90.00
#
_symmetry.space_group_name_H-M   'P 1'
#
loop_
_entity.id
_entity.type
_entity.pdbx_description
1 polymer ?
#
loop_
_entity_poly.entity_id
_entity_poly.type
_entity_poly.pdbx_seq_one_letter_code
_entity_poly.pdbx_strand_id
1 'polypeptide(L)'
;MHAHPRYEACLDAMYGLRRFGIKLELTTIKALLEGLDNPHLRFAAVHIAGTNGKGSVAATLSRILTVAGFRTGTYTSPHLIRFNERIAINGAPVSDTDIVNAYDAVATRDAGDRSPTFFELATAMACHLFAEKGVEIAVIETGMGGRLDATNIITPLLSIITTLSREHTAYLGNDINSIAREKGGIIKPGIPVLTGVRQSEPLQVLSDIARDRNAPFIRQGSDFRIRRKTNNMFTFYGRQCTLNDITIRLRGRHQQDNAALALAACEILNQVGGDLFQSRPITETSMREGIRTTQWAGRLDVVSTKPYILVDGAHNPFAARTLSLFLKAEFPDPQKCLVIGMLDDKSFIAILKKLVPLFDRVILTQARTDRGIPVDKLEPIARSLCHAVSTCDTVKAALDHAITHRRHPNEVICVTGSLHVVGEALEALPSLLNSGEKA
;
A
#
# COMPACT_ATOMS: atom_id res chain seq x y z
N MET A 1 13.54 2.47 22.35
CA MET A 1 14.07 1.37 21.53
C MET A 1 15.50 1.71 21.22
N HIS A 2 16.47 0.96 21.75
CA HIS A 2 17.86 1.12 21.35
C HIS A 2 18.02 0.59 19.92
N ALA A 3 18.69 1.35 19.05
CA ALA A 3 19.02 0.90 17.71
C ALA A 3 19.92 -0.36 17.82
N HIS A 4 19.59 -1.42 17.08
CA HIS A 4 20.43 -2.61 17.05
C HIS A 4 21.70 -2.29 16.25
N PRO A 5 22.91 -2.57 16.77
CA PRO A 5 24.17 -2.09 16.17
C PRO A 5 24.41 -2.61 14.74
N ARG A 6 23.84 -3.76 14.37
CA ARG A 6 23.93 -4.36 13.03
C ARG A 6 22.81 -3.97 12.07
N TYR A 7 21.78 -3.23 12.52
CA TYR A 7 20.59 -2.98 11.72
C TYR A 7 20.91 -2.25 10.41
N GLU A 8 21.67 -1.15 10.47
CA GLU A 8 22.07 -0.40 9.27
C GLU A 8 22.93 -1.24 8.32
N ALA A 9 23.90 -2.00 8.84
CA ALA A 9 24.74 -2.89 8.03
C ALA A 9 23.93 -3.98 7.32
N CYS A 10 22.91 -4.56 7.98
CA CYS A 10 21.98 -5.49 7.36
C CYS A 10 21.18 -4.81 6.24
N LEU A 11 20.65 -3.61 6.48
CA LEU A 11 19.91 -2.87 5.47
C LEU A 11 20.76 -2.50 4.26
N ASP A 12 22.01 -2.08 4.46
CA ASP A 12 22.94 -1.77 3.39
C ASP A 12 23.19 -3.00 2.51
N ALA A 13 23.42 -4.17 3.12
CA ALA A 13 23.56 -5.42 2.40
C ALA A 13 22.29 -5.77 1.60
N MET A 14 21.12 -5.64 2.21
CA MET A 14 19.83 -5.86 1.55
C MET A 14 19.60 -4.90 0.38
N TYR A 15 19.87 -3.61 0.57
CA TYR A 15 19.68 -2.60 -0.47
C TYR A 15 20.70 -2.73 -1.60
N GLY A 16 21.89 -3.27 -1.33
CA GLY A 16 22.84 -3.69 -2.36
C GLY A 16 22.26 -4.69 -3.35
N LEU A 17 21.29 -5.53 -2.93
CA LEU A 17 20.60 -6.48 -3.81
C LEU A 17 19.66 -5.81 -4.83
N ARG A 18 19.35 -4.52 -4.67
CA ARG A 18 18.53 -3.78 -5.66
C ARG A 18 19.18 -3.73 -7.05
N ARG A 19 20.52 -3.90 -7.12
CA ARG A 19 21.28 -4.02 -8.38
C ARG A 19 20.78 -5.14 -9.30
N PHE A 20 20.17 -6.18 -8.74
CA PHE A 20 19.64 -7.31 -9.51
C PHE A 20 18.27 -7.01 -10.15
N GLY A 21 17.66 -5.88 -9.79
CA GLY A 21 16.40 -5.42 -10.35
C GLY A 21 15.23 -6.36 -10.08
N ILE A 22 14.27 -6.37 -11.00
CA ILE A 22 13.10 -7.25 -10.96
C ILE A 22 13.42 -8.55 -11.71
N LYS A 23 13.15 -9.68 -11.07
CA LYS A 23 13.18 -11.02 -11.68
C LYS A 23 11.80 -11.65 -11.55
N LEU A 24 11.22 -12.09 -12.67
CA LEU A 24 9.88 -12.68 -12.72
C LEU A 24 9.99 -14.20 -12.77
N GLU A 25 10.28 -14.81 -11.62
CA GLU A 25 10.32 -16.25 -11.41
C GLU A 25 10.12 -16.58 -9.93
N LEU A 26 9.92 -17.87 -9.60
CA LEU A 26 9.68 -18.32 -8.22
C LEU A 26 10.73 -19.32 -7.71
N THR A 27 11.73 -19.68 -8.51
CA THR A 27 12.74 -20.70 -8.19
C THR A 27 13.57 -20.30 -6.96
N THR A 28 14.17 -19.11 -6.98
CA THR A 28 15.03 -18.60 -5.90
C THR A 28 14.28 -18.43 -4.59
N ILE A 29 13.09 -17.84 -4.59
CA ILE A 29 12.29 -17.71 -3.36
C ILE A 29 11.86 -19.07 -2.80
N LYS A 30 11.56 -20.06 -3.66
CA LYS A 30 11.26 -21.42 -3.20
C LYS A 30 12.46 -22.07 -2.54
N ALA A 31 13.65 -21.99 -3.16
CA ALA A 31 14.88 -22.53 -2.58
C ALA A 31 15.18 -21.91 -1.20
N LEU A 32 15.07 -20.59 -1.06
CA LEU A 32 15.23 -19.90 0.23
C LEU A 32 14.25 -20.43 1.29
N LEU A 33 12.98 -20.62 0.93
CA LEU A 33 11.95 -21.06 1.87
C LEU A 33 12.08 -22.54 2.21
N GLU A 34 12.48 -23.39 1.26
CA GLU A 34 12.81 -24.79 1.50
C GLU A 34 13.97 -24.92 2.49
N GLY A 35 15.01 -24.10 2.33
CA GLY A 35 16.13 -24.01 3.27
C GLY A 35 15.74 -23.50 4.67
N LEU A 36 14.53 -22.96 4.85
CA LEU A 36 13.95 -22.50 6.12
C LEU A 36 12.87 -23.45 6.66
N ASP A 37 12.79 -24.67 6.14
CA ASP A 37 11.75 -25.65 6.50
C ASP A 37 10.33 -25.14 6.22
N ASN A 38 10.17 -24.46 5.09
CA ASN A 38 8.92 -23.96 4.52
C ASN A 38 8.03 -23.18 5.52
N PRO A 39 8.52 -22.05 6.07
CA PRO A 39 7.83 -21.34 7.14
C PRO A 39 6.47 -20.76 6.70
N HIS A 40 6.33 -20.49 5.39
CA HIS A 40 5.10 -20.01 4.77
C HIS A 40 3.92 -21.00 4.82
N LEU A 41 4.16 -22.26 5.19
CA LEU A 41 3.12 -23.29 5.38
C LEU A 41 2.61 -23.37 6.82
N ARG A 42 3.17 -22.59 7.75
CA ARG A 42 2.88 -22.66 9.19
C ARG A 42 1.84 -21.65 9.67
N PHE A 43 1.24 -20.88 8.76
CA PHE A 43 0.20 -19.90 9.06
C PHE A 43 -0.82 -19.83 7.92
N ALA A 44 -2.06 -19.46 8.22
CA ALA A 44 -3.04 -19.16 7.19
C ALA A 44 -2.70 -17.84 6.50
N ALA A 45 -3.15 -17.62 5.25
CA ALA A 45 -2.86 -16.38 4.55
C ALA A 45 -4.02 -15.81 3.74
N VAL A 46 -4.02 -14.50 3.57
CA VAL A 46 -4.82 -13.77 2.57
C VAL A 46 -3.86 -13.09 1.63
N HIS A 47 -4.04 -13.29 0.32
CA HIS A 47 -3.13 -12.75 -0.69
C HIS A 47 -3.77 -11.61 -1.46
N ILE A 48 -3.13 -10.44 -1.49
CA ILE A 48 -3.70 -9.21 -2.05
C ILE A 48 -2.86 -8.72 -3.23
N ALA A 49 -3.45 -8.74 -4.42
CA ALA A 49 -2.93 -8.11 -5.62
C ALA A 49 -3.82 -6.95 -6.07
N GLY A 50 -3.33 -6.18 -7.04
CA GLY A 50 -4.01 -5.01 -7.55
C GLY A 50 -3.06 -3.86 -7.87
N THR A 51 -3.61 -2.80 -8.45
CA THR A 51 -2.84 -1.61 -8.85
C THR A 51 -2.86 -0.62 -7.70
N ASN A 52 -4.05 -0.15 -7.32
CA ASN A 52 -4.24 0.76 -6.19
C ASN A 52 -5.07 0.09 -5.08
N GLY A 53 -4.85 0.51 -3.83
CA GLY A 53 -5.65 0.08 -2.68
C GLY A 53 -5.16 -1.18 -1.95
N LYS A 54 -4.15 -1.90 -2.47
CA LYS A 54 -3.58 -3.13 -1.86
C LYS A 54 -3.23 -2.93 -0.38
N GLY A 55 -2.27 -2.06 -0.08
CA GLY A 55 -1.88 -1.75 1.30
C GLY A 55 -3.03 -1.24 2.18
N SER A 56 -3.99 -0.47 1.65
CA SER A 56 -5.15 -0.03 2.46
C SER A 56 -6.10 -1.16 2.80
N VAL A 57 -6.39 -2.07 1.85
CA VAL A 57 -7.18 -3.28 2.13
C VAL A 57 -6.42 -4.18 3.09
N ALA A 58 -5.11 -4.34 2.92
CA ALA A 58 -4.26 -5.11 3.82
C ALA A 58 -4.32 -4.56 5.25
N ALA A 59 -4.11 -3.26 5.42
CA ALA A 59 -4.17 -2.59 6.72
C ALA A 59 -5.54 -2.72 7.39
N THR A 60 -6.63 -2.50 6.63
CA THR A 60 -7.98 -2.64 7.18
C THR A 60 -8.28 -4.07 7.59
N LEU A 61 -8.00 -5.05 6.73
CA LEU A 61 -8.27 -6.46 7.03
C LEU A 61 -7.42 -6.94 8.21
N SER A 62 -6.13 -6.63 8.23
CA SER A 62 -5.25 -6.97 9.34
C SER A 62 -5.71 -6.37 10.66
N ARG A 63 -6.21 -5.14 10.63
CA ARG A 63 -6.74 -4.48 11.83
C ARG A 63 -8.02 -5.16 12.32
N ILE A 64 -8.93 -5.54 11.43
CA ILE A 64 -10.14 -6.29 11.79
C ILE A 64 -9.77 -7.65 12.40
N LEU A 65 -8.85 -8.39 11.78
CA LEU A 65 -8.37 -9.68 12.30
C LEU A 65 -7.71 -9.54 13.67
N THR A 66 -6.86 -8.53 13.87
CA THR A 66 -6.25 -8.24 15.17
C THR A 66 -7.31 -7.94 16.24
N VAL A 67 -8.32 -7.13 15.91
CA VAL A 67 -9.43 -6.80 16.81
C VAL A 67 -10.32 -8.01 17.10
N ALA A 68 -10.48 -8.92 16.14
CA ALA A 68 -11.15 -10.20 16.33
C ALA A 68 -10.34 -11.19 17.19
N GLY A 69 -9.13 -10.82 17.61
CA GLY A 69 -8.30 -11.58 18.54
C GLY A 69 -7.29 -12.52 17.86
N PHE A 70 -7.13 -12.46 16.53
CA PHE A 70 -6.13 -13.24 15.81
C PHE A 70 -4.73 -12.64 15.98
N ARG A 71 -3.71 -13.49 16.18
CA ARG A 71 -2.33 -13.10 16.02
C ARG A 71 -2.03 -12.90 14.53
N THR A 72 -2.05 -11.65 14.10
CA THR A 72 -2.11 -11.27 12.69
C THR A 72 -0.77 -10.80 12.18
N GLY A 73 -0.26 -11.40 11.11
CA GLY A 73 0.89 -10.91 10.36
C GLY A 73 0.44 -10.00 9.22
N THR A 74 1.22 -8.97 8.90
CA THR A 74 0.97 -8.10 7.74
C THR A 74 2.26 -7.88 6.98
N TYR A 75 2.27 -8.21 5.69
CA TYR A 75 3.40 -7.96 4.79
C TYR A 75 2.99 -6.99 3.69
N THR A 76 3.64 -5.82 3.64
CA THR A 76 3.30 -4.73 2.71
C THR A 76 4.51 -4.12 2.04
N SER A 77 4.28 -3.43 0.92
CA SER A 77 5.35 -2.73 0.22
C SER A 77 4.88 -1.52 -0.62
N PRO A 78 5.77 -0.53 -0.84
CA PRO A 78 7.02 -0.30 -0.12
C PRO A 78 6.78 0.23 1.31
N HIS A 79 7.85 0.47 2.08
CA HIS A 79 7.79 1.27 3.31
C HIS A 79 7.86 2.77 3.01
N LEU A 80 7.49 3.60 3.99
CA LEU A 80 7.63 5.05 3.95
C LEU A 80 8.97 5.51 4.55
N ILE A 81 9.25 5.15 5.80
CA ILE A 81 10.43 5.65 6.53
C ILE A 81 11.39 4.51 6.84
N ARG A 82 10.91 3.46 7.50
CA ARG A 82 11.76 2.36 8.01
C ARG A 82 11.41 1.02 7.35
N PHE A 83 12.43 0.18 7.14
CA PHE A 83 12.23 -1.16 6.57
C PHE A 83 11.21 -1.99 7.36
N ASN A 84 11.23 -1.88 8.68
CA ASN A 84 10.37 -2.60 9.62
C ASN A 84 8.88 -2.45 9.29
N GLU A 85 8.46 -1.33 8.70
CA GLU A 85 7.05 -1.11 8.31
C GLU A 85 6.52 -2.17 7.34
N ARG A 86 7.41 -2.83 6.58
CA ARG A 86 7.04 -3.91 5.66
C ARG A 86 6.49 -5.13 6.38
N ILE A 87 6.89 -5.37 7.63
CA ILE A 87 6.56 -6.58 8.40
C ILE A 87 5.96 -6.13 9.73
N ALA A 88 4.67 -6.38 9.92
CA ALA A 88 4.00 -6.04 11.17
C ALA A 88 3.31 -7.26 11.80
N ILE A 89 3.31 -7.30 13.13
CA ILE A 89 2.59 -8.30 13.95
C ILE A 89 1.57 -7.54 14.80
N ASN A 90 0.30 -7.94 14.73
CA ASN A 90 -0.81 -7.29 15.44
C ASN A 90 -0.88 -5.76 15.17
N GLY A 91 -0.52 -5.35 13.96
CA GLY A 91 -0.52 -3.96 13.51
C GLY A 91 0.70 -3.12 13.94
N ALA A 92 1.66 -3.70 14.68
CA ALA A 92 2.90 -3.02 15.05
C ALA A 92 4.06 -3.50 14.15
N PRO A 93 4.84 -2.59 13.54
CA PRO A 93 6.09 -2.95 12.87
C PRO A 93 7.01 -3.76 13.79
N VAL A 94 7.70 -4.76 13.25
CA VAL A 94 8.67 -5.56 14.01
C VAL A 94 9.87 -4.74 14.48
N SER A 95 10.62 -5.22 15.46
CA SER A 95 11.79 -4.50 15.99
C SER A 95 13.02 -4.62 15.08
N ASP A 96 14.01 -3.75 15.28
CA ASP A 96 15.30 -3.83 14.57
C ASP A 96 16.00 -5.17 14.83
N THR A 97 15.88 -5.68 16.06
CA THR A 97 16.38 -7.02 16.44
C THR A 97 15.67 -8.12 15.65
N ASP A 98 14.35 -8.04 15.47
CA ASP A 98 13.62 -9.01 14.66
C ASP A 98 14.09 -8.98 13.19
N ILE A 99 14.35 -7.79 12.64
CA ILE A 99 14.89 -7.64 11.27
C ILE A 99 16.27 -8.29 11.14
N VAL A 100 17.17 -8.02 12.08
CA VAL A 100 18.53 -8.59 12.06
C VAL A 100 18.48 -10.11 12.21
N ASN A 101 17.68 -10.63 13.15
CA ASN A 101 17.54 -12.06 13.35
C ASN A 101 16.97 -12.76 12.10
N ALA A 102 15.96 -12.17 11.47
CA ALA A 102 15.39 -12.69 10.23
C ALA A 102 16.40 -12.64 9.08
N TYR A 103 17.15 -11.55 8.96
CA TYR A 103 18.20 -11.42 7.96
C TYR A 103 19.25 -12.52 8.14
N ASP A 104 19.76 -12.71 9.36
CA ASP A 104 20.77 -13.74 9.66
C ASP A 104 20.25 -15.16 9.36
N ALA A 105 18.98 -15.42 9.65
CA ALA A 105 18.34 -16.71 9.38
C ALA A 105 18.22 -17.01 7.87
N VAL A 106 17.97 -15.99 7.04
CA VAL A 106 17.68 -16.15 5.61
C VAL A 106 18.91 -15.92 4.71
N ALA A 107 19.75 -14.92 5.00
CA ALA A 107 20.80 -14.46 4.09
C ALA A 107 21.90 -15.51 3.80
N THR A 108 22.02 -16.51 4.68
CA THR A 108 22.99 -17.62 4.55
C THR A 108 22.40 -18.87 3.89
N ARG A 109 21.09 -18.87 3.60
CA ARG A 109 20.42 -20.01 2.96
C ARG A 109 20.74 -20.08 1.49
N ASP A 110 20.76 -21.30 0.96
CA ASP A 110 20.88 -21.53 -0.46
C ASP A 110 19.69 -20.88 -1.20
N ALA A 111 20.02 -20.08 -2.21
CA ALA A 111 19.07 -19.35 -3.05
C ALA A 111 18.94 -19.98 -4.44
N GLY A 112 19.57 -21.14 -4.66
CA GLY A 112 19.68 -21.82 -5.94
C GLY A 112 20.71 -21.16 -6.85
N ASP A 113 20.43 -21.14 -8.16
CA ASP A 113 21.39 -20.76 -9.20
C ASP A 113 21.82 -19.28 -9.21
N ARG A 114 21.18 -18.43 -8.41
CA ARG A 114 21.51 -16.99 -8.34
C ARG A 114 21.30 -16.42 -6.96
N SER A 115 21.91 -15.26 -6.73
CA SER A 115 21.60 -14.44 -5.56
C SER A 115 20.13 -13.99 -5.59
N PRO A 116 19.48 -13.92 -4.41
CA PRO A 116 18.12 -13.43 -4.32
C PRO A 116 18.06 -11.92 -4.60
N THR A 117 16.93 -11.48 -5.13
CA THR A 117 16.60 -10.06 -5.19
C THR A 117 16.28 -9.53 -3.79
N PHE A 118 16.33 -8.21 -3.62
CA PHE A 118 15.88 -7.56 -2.38
C PHE A 118 14.47 -8.00 -1.95
N PHE A 119 13.55 -8.14 -2.91
CA PHE A 119 12.16 -8.46 -2.61
C PHE A 119 11.97 -9.93 -2.22
N GLU A 120 12.68 -10.86 -2.85
CA GLU A 120 12.67 -12.28 -2.47
C GLU A 120 13.23 -12.47 -1.05
N LEU A 121 14.39 -11.86 -0.75
CA LEU A 121 14.98 -11.92 0.58
C LEU A 121 14.02 -11.35 1.64
N ALA A 122 13.45 -10.16 1.40
CA ALA A 122 12.50 -9.53 2.31
C ALA A 122 11.22 -10.36 2.49
N THR A 123 10.76 -11.06 1.45
CA THR A 123 9.59 -11.95 1.52
C THR A 123 9.90 -13.17 2.37
N ALA A 124 11.05 -13.81 2.17
CA ALA A 124 11.48 -14.94 2.98
C ALA A 124 11.65 -14.56 4.46
N MET A 125 12.23 -13.39 4.75
CA MET A 125 12.32 -12.84 6.11
C MET A 125 10.94 -12.67 6.76
N ALA A 126 9.95 -12.16 6.01
CA ALA A 126 8.58 -12.02 6.52
C ALA A 126 7.95 -13.37 6.84
N CYS A 127 8.07 -14.36 5.95
CA CYS A 127 7.56 -15.71 6.19
C CYS A 127 8.22 -16.36 7.43
N HIS A 128 9.55 -16.23 7.55
CA HIS A 128 10.29 -16.73 8.71
C HIS A 128 9.79 -16.07 10.01
N LEU A 129 9.69 -14.74 10.05
CA LEU A 129 9.21 -14.02 11.24
C LEU A 129 7.76 -14.38 11.60
N PHE A 130 6.87 -14.54 10.62
CA PHE A 130 5.50 -14.95 10.89
C PHE A 130 5.42 -16.34 11.53
N ALA A 131 6.21 -17.30 11.03
CA ALA A 131 6.29 -18.63 11.62
C ALA A 131 6.87 -18.59 13.05
N GLU A 132 8.01 -17.92 13.24
CA GLU A 132 8.67 -17.80 14.56
C GLU A 132 7.81 -17.08 15.59
N LYS A 133 7.09 -16.03 15.14
CA LYS A 133 6.14 -15.29 15.98
C LYS A 133 4.76 -15.94 15.94
N GLY A 134 4.61 -17.23 15.63
CA GLY A 134 3.35 -17.98 15.74
C GLY A 134 2.12 -17.24 15.20
N VAL A 135 2.27 -16.54 14.07
CA VAL A 135 1.17 -15.84 13.39
C VAL A 135 0.13 -16.88 12.98
N GLU A 136 -1.13 -16.62 13.30
CA GLU A 136 -2.23 -17.51 12.94
C GLU A 136 -2.69 -17.24 11.51
N ILE A 137 -2.74 -15.96 11.13
CA ILE A 137 -3.09 -15.53 9.78
C ILE A 137 -2.26 -14.32 9.34
N ALA A 138 -1.71 -14.39 8.13
CA ALA A 138 -0.95 -13.32 7.50
C ALA A 138 -1.72 -12.68 6.35
N VAL A 139 -1.78 -11.35 6.31
CA VAL A 139 -2.28 -10.60 5.15
C VAL A 139 -1.09 -10.11 4.34
N ILE A 140 -0.96 -10.64 3.11
CA ILE A 140 0.24 -10.51 2.29
C ILE A 140 -0.09 -9.74 1.02
N GLU A 141 0.53 -8.56 0.86
CA GLU A 141 0.44 -7.74 -0.36
C GLU A 141 1.52 -8.16 -1.37
N THR A 142 1.13 -8.35 -2.63
CA THR A 142 2.08 -8.55 -3.74
C THR A 142 2.95 -7.30 -3.93
N GLY A 143 4.23 -7.46 -4.20
CA GLY A 143 5.13 -6.36 -4.56
C GLY A 143 4.80 -5.78 -5.95
N MET A 144 4.80 -6.65 -6.96
CA MET A 144 4.48 -6.26 -8.34
C MET A 144 3.84 -7.42 -9.11
N GLY A 145 2.86 -7.12 -9.97
CA GLY A 145 2.18 -8.16 -10.74
C GLY A 145 1.36 -9.08 -9.84
N GLY A 146 1.68 -10.37 -9.85
CA GLY A 146 1.08 -11.38 -8.98
C GLY A 146 1.57 -12.79 -9.28
N ARG A 147 1.48 -13.24 -10.54
CA ARG A 147 1.82 -14.61 -10.97
C ARG A 147 3.25 -15.00 -10.63
N LEU A 148 4.20 -14.10 -10.86
CA LEU A 148 5.63 -14.32 -10.65
C LEU A 148 6.19 -13.42 -9.53
N ASP A 149 5.31 -12.90 -8.67
CA ASP A 149 5.70 -12.16 -7.48
C ASP A 149 6.22 -13.13 -6.40
N ALA A 150 7.26 -12.74 -5.66
CA ALA A 150 7.87 -13.59 -4.63
C ALA A 150 6.84 -14.06 -3.56
N THR A 151 5.76 -13.30 -3.34
CA THR A 151 4.70 -13.66 -2.40
C THR A 151 3.78 -14.78 -2.91
N ASN A 152 3.79 -15.11 -4.21
CA ASN A 152 2.91 -16.13 -4.81
C ASN A 152 3.29 -17.59 -4.50
N ILE A 153 4.15 -17.77 -3.51
CA ILE A 153 4.53 -19.06 -2.91
C ILE A 153 3.48 -19.60 -1.93
N ILE A 154 2.55 -18.77 -1.46
CA ILE A 154 1.51 -19.17 -0.50
C ILE A 154 0.30 -19.83 -1.17
N THR A 155 -0.39 -20.69 -0.44
CA THR A 155 -1.76 -21.11 -0.75
C THR A 155 -2.70 -20.41 0.24
N PRO A 156 -3.34 -19.30 -0.14
CA PRO A 156 -4.14 -18.51 0.77
C PRO A 156 -5.52 -19.13 1.01
N LEU A 157 -6.20 -18.69 2.07
CA LEU A 157 -7.64 -18.92 2.28
C LEU A 157 -8.49 -18.06 1.31
N LEU A 158 -7.95 -16.92 0.90
CA LEU A 158 -8.62 -15.94 0.05
C LEU A 158 -7.60 -15.15 -0.76
N SER A 159 -7.84 -15.02 -2.06
CA SER A 159 -7.13 -14.08 -2.93
C SER A 159 -7.98 -12.82 -3.16
N ILE A 160 -7.38 -11.64 -3.10
CA ILE A 160 -8.06 -10.35 -3.33
C ILE A 160 -7.39 -9.61 -4.47
N ILE A 161 -8.16 -9.19 -5.47
CA ILE A 161 -7.69 -8.31 -6.55
C ILE A 161 -8.43 -6.98 -6.45
N THR A 162 -7.76 -5.95 -5.93
CA THR A 162 -8.39 -4.66 -5.60
C THR A 162 -8.90 -3.92 -6.85
N THR A 163 -8.00 -3.23 -7.55
CA THR A 163 -8.29 -2.42 -8.74
C THR A 163 -7.26 -2.69 -9.83
N LEU A 164 -7.63 -2.45 -11.08
CA LEU A 164 -6.74 -2.58 -12.23
C LEU A 164 -6.63 -1.24 -12.96
N SER A 165 -5.38 -0.79 -13.18
CA SER A 165 -5.05 0.31 -14.08
C SER A 165 -3.72 0.02 -14.77
N ARG A 166 -3.43 0.73 -15.87
CA ARG A 166 -2.13 0.60 -16.54
C ARG A 166 -1.03 1.13 -15.61
N GLU A 167 -0.13 0.25 -15.21
CA GLU A 167 1.02 0.53 -14.35
C GLU A 167 2.09 -0.55 -14.57
N HIS A 168 3.37 -0.19 -14.44
CA HIS A 168 4.50 -1.11 -14.67
C HIS A 168 4.45 -1.79 -16.04
N THR A 169 4.07 -1.06 -17.09
CA THR A 169 3.85 -1.63 -18.44
C THR A 169 5.10 -2.26 -19.04
N ALA A 170 6.28 -1.80 -18.63
CA ALA A 170 7.57 -2.41 -18.98
C ALA A 170 7.73 -3.86 -18.50
N TYR A 171 7.00 -4.26 -17.45
CA TYR A 171 7.09 -5.60 -16.84
C TYR A 171 5.81 -6.42 -16.97
N LEU A 172 4.64 -5.78 -16.90
CA LEU A 172 3.34 -6.46 -16.83
C LEU A 172 2.58 -6.48 -18.17
N GLY A 173 3.16 -5.89 -19.21
CA GLY A 173 2.54 -5.72 -20.53
C GLY A 173 1.86 -4.35 -20.71
N ASN A 174 1.57 -4.02 -21.97
CA ASN A 174 1.10 -2.68 -22.36
C ASN A 174 -0.43 -2.48 -22.31
N ASP A 175 -1.18 -3.56 -22.11
CA ASP A 175 -2.63 -3.56 -22.09
C ASP A 175 -3.20 -4.03 -20.73
N ILE A 176 -4.44 -3.66 -20.47
CA ILE A 176 -5.09 -3.92 -19.18
C ILE A 176 -5.37 -5.42 -18.95
N ASN A 177 -5.52 -6.21 -20.02
CA ASN A 177 -5.79 -7.64 -19.94
C ASN A 177 -4.52 -8.41 -19.60
N SER A 178 -3.36 -8.00 -20.11
CA SER A 178 -2.06 -8.52 -19.67
C SER A 178 -1.81 -8.25 -18.19
N ILE A 179 -2.11 -7.04 -17.72
CA ILE A 179 -2.04 -6.70 -16.29
C ILE A 179 -3.02 -7.55 -15.46
N ALA A 180 -4.23 -7.78 -15.97
CA ALA A 180 -5.23 -8.64 -15.34
C ALA A 180 -4.76 -10.10 -15.25
N ARG A 181 -4.14 -10.65 -16.31
CA ARG A 181 -3.56 -12.01 -16.31
C ARG A 181 -2.46 -12.16 -15.27
N GLU A 182 -1.56 -11.19 -15.23
CA GLU A 182 -0.43 -11.22 -14.30
C GLU A 182 -0.90 -11.11 -12.84
N LYS A 183 -1.85 -10.21 -12.54
CA LYS A 183 -2.45 -10.10 -11.19
C LYS A 183 -3.36 -11.29 -10.86
N GLY A 184 -4.08 -11.82 -11.83
CA GLY A 184 -4.90 -13.03 -11.72
C GLY A 184 -4.09 -14.30 -11.42
N GLY A 185 -2.75 -14.25 -11.54
CA GLY A 185 -1.86 -15.34 -11.16
C GLY A 185 -1.89 -15.72 -9.68
N ILE A 186 -2.43 -14.86 -8.81
CA ILE A 186 -2.62 -15.18 -7.38
C ILE A 186 -3.89 -15.99 -7.10
N ILE A 187 -4.78 -16.17 -8.07
CA ILE A 187 -5.99 -16.99 -7.90
C ILE A 187 -5.54 -18.45 -7.87
N LYS A 188 -5.86 -19.19 -6.80
CA LYS A 188 -5.44 -20.60 -6.63
C LYS A 188 -6.62 -21.56 -6.86
N PRO A 189 -6.37 -22.82 -7.27
CA PRO A 189 -7.43 -23.80 -7.49
C PRO A 189 -8.34 -23.99 -6.27
N GLY A 190 -9.66 -23.91 -6.47
CA GLY A 190 -10.67 -24.07 -5.41
C GLY A 190 -10.73 -22.94 -4.36
N ILE A 191 -9.78 -22.01 -4.35
CA ILE A 191 -9.70 -20.92 -3.37
C ILE A 191 -10.53 -19.73 -3.86
N PRO A 192 -11.41 -19.14 -3.02
CA PRO A 192 -12.20 -17.99 -3.42
C PRO A 192 -11.31 -16.80 -3.80
N VAL A 193 -11.78 -16.03 -4.78
CA VAL A 193 -11.21 -14.74 -5.14
C VAL A 193 -12.26 -13.63 -5.00
N LEU A 194 -11.85 -12.55 -4.33
CA LEU A 194 -12.62 -11.34 -4.14
C LEU A 194 -12.07 -10.23 -5.03
N THR A 195 -12.91 -9.49 -5.74
CA THR A 195 -12.43 -8.39 -6.60
C THR A 195 -13.26 -7.11 -6.53
N GLY A 196 -12.55 -5.97 -6.57
CA GLY A 196 -13.11 -4.62 -6.73
C GLY A 196 -13.01 -4.09 -8.17
N VAL A 197 -12.56 -4.91 -9.13
CA VAL A 197 -12.42 -4.53 -10.54
C VAL A 197 -13.81 -4.34 -11.15
N ARG A 198 -14.01 -3.22 -11.87
CA ARG A 198 -15.30 -2.86 -12.47
C ARG A 198 -15.27 -2.84 -14.00
N GLN A 199 -14.08 -2.71 -14.60
CA GLN A 199 -13.93 -2.64 -16.05
C GLN A 199 -14.21 -4.02 -16.66
N SER A 200 -15.09 -4.09 -17.67
CA SER A 200 -15.58 -5.35 -18.26
C SER A 200 -14.47 -6.25 -18.79
N GLU A 201 -13.55 -5.71 -19.60
CA GLU A 201 -12.46 -6.47 -20.24
C GLU A 201 -11.54 -7.20 -19.24
N PRO A 202 -10.86 -6.51 -18.31
CA PRO A 202 -9.99 -7.21 -17.36
C PRO A 202 -10.76 -8.08 -16.37
N LEU A 203 -12.03 -7.77 -16.13
CA LEU A 203 -12.90 -8.55 -15.27
C LEU A 203 -13.30 -9.88 -15.90
N GLN A 204 -13.48 -9.91 -17.23
CA GLN A 204 -13.66 -11.15 -17.99
C GLN A 204 -12.43 -12.04 -17.85
N VAL A 205 -11.23 -11.48 -18.01
CA VAL A 205 -9.96 -12.21 -17.82
C VAL A 205 -9.88 -12.84 -16.43
N LEU A 206 -10.18 -12.08 -15.37
CA LEU A 206 -10.17 -12.61 -14.00
C LEU A 206 -11.24 -13.68 -13.80
N SER A 207 -12.42 -13.52 -14.40
CA SER A 207 -13.50 -14.50 -14.34
C SER A 207 -13.14 -15.81 -15.05
N ASP A 208 -12.47 -15.75 -16.19
CA ASP A 208 -12.04 -16.93 -16.94
C ASP A 208 -10.96 -17.68 -16.16
N ILE A 209 -9.97 -16.95 -15.60
CA ILE A 209 -8.96 -17.54 -14.71
C ILE A 209 -9.60 -18.21 -13.49
N ALA A 210 -10.59 -17.56 -12.87
CA ALA A 210 -11.29 -18.14 -11.73
C ALA A 210 -12.08 -19.40 -12.13
N ARG A 211 -12.75 -19.39 -13.29
CA ARG A 211 -13.47 -20.55 -13.83
C ARG A 211 -12.52 -21.72 -14.09
N ASP A 212 -11.40 -21.49 -14.75
CA ASP A 212 -10.39 -22.51 -15.06
C ASP A 212 -9.80 -23.15 -13.79
N ARG A 213 -9.77 -22.38 -12.70
CA ARG A 213 -9.27 -22.83 -11.39
C ARG A 213 -10.37 -23.32 -10.46
N ASN A 214 -11.63 -23.38 -10.91
CA ASN A 214 -12.78 -23.69 -10.05
C ASN A 214 -12.81 -22.83 -8.77
N ALA A 215 -12.36 -21.58 -8.86
CA ALA A 215 -12.29 -20.63 -7.77
C ALA A 215 -13.61 -19.85 -7.69
N PRO A 216 -14.31 -19.84 -6.52
CA PRO A 216 -15.46 -18.97 -6.33
C PRO A 216 -15.10 -17.50 -6.62
N PHE A 217 -15.89 -16.84 -7.48
CA PHE A 217 -15.60 -15.48 -7.97
C PHE A 217 -16.58 -14.47 -7.35
N ILE A 218 -16.11 -13.67 -6.39
CA ILE A 218 -16.94 -12.70 -5.64
C ILE A 218 -16.57 -11.28 -6.07
N ARG A 219 -17.57 -10.47 -6.44
CA ARG A 219 -17.37 -9.15 -7.03
C ARG A 219 -18.11 -8.02 -6.33
N GLN A 220 -17.41 -6.90 -6.15
CA GLN A 220 -18.05 -5.66 -5.75
C GLN A 220 -19.02 -5.17 -6.83
N GLY A 221 -20.21 -4.74 -6.44
CA GLY A 221 -21.29 -4.29 -7.31
C GLY A 221 -22.24 -5.39 -7.76
N SER A 222 -21.88 -6.67 -7.57
CA SER A 222 -22.72 -7.84 -7.85
C SER A 222 -23.06 -8.58 -6.57
N ASP A 223 -22.05 -9.15 -5.91
CA ASP A 223 -22.22 -10.03 -4.75
C ASP A 223 -22.24 -9.25 -3.43
N PHE A 224 -21.59 -8.09 -3.40
CA PHE A 224 -21.63 -7.14 -2.29
C PHE A 224 -21.53 -5.71 -2.82
N ARG A 225 -22.05 -4.73 -2.08
CA ARG A 225 -22.05 -3.32 -2.51
C ARG A 225 -22.04 -2.38 -1.33
N ILE A 226 -21.81 -1.10 -1.61
CA ILE A 226 -21.90 -0.03 -0.62
C ILE A 226 -22.87 1.06 -1.07
N ARG A 227 -23.57 1.65 -0.12
CA ARG A 227 -24.28 2.92 -0.30
C ARG A 227 -23.63 3.98 0.57
N ARG A 228 -23.00 4.96 -0.06
CA ARG A 228 -22.33 6.07 0.61
C ARG A 228 -23.37 7.01 1.23
N LYS A 229 -23.15 7.41 2.48
CA LYS A 229 -23.95 8.43 3.17
C LYS A 229 -23.18 9.75 3.24
N THR A 230 -21.90 9.69 3.60
CA THR A 230 -20.97 10.84 3.63
C THR A 230 -19.61 10.42 3.05
N ASN A 231 -18.61 11.31 3.10
CA ASN A 231 -17.25 10.99 2.64
C ASN A 231 -16.51 9.97 3.53
N ASN A 232 -16.95 9.78 4.78
CA ASN A 232 -16.38 8.82 5.72
C ASN A 232 -17.39 7.78 6.24
N MET A 233 -18.66 7.81 5.80
CA MET A 233 -19.70 6.90 6.28
C MET A 233 -20.46 6.23 5.13
N PHE A 234 -20.71 4.92 5.26
CA PHE A 234 -21.45 4.14 4.27
C PHE A 234 -22.23 2.98 4.91
N THR A 235 -23.24 2.48 4.21
CA THR A 235 -23.86 1.17 4.48
C THR A 235 -23.18 0.11 3.61
N PHE A 236 -22.74 -0.99 4.22
CA PHE A 236 -22.25 -2.18 3.54
C PHE A 236 -23.40 -3.19 3.38
N TYR A 237 -23.56 -3.72 2.18
CA TYR A 237 -24.45 -4.84 1.88
C TYR A 237 -23.59 -6.01 1.43
N GLY A 238 -23.31 -6.92 2.35
CA GLY A 238 -22.59 -8.16 2.09
C GLY A 238 -23.51 -9.30 1.70
N ARG A 239 -22.94 -10.51 1.61
CA ARG A 239 -23.69 -11.74 1.34
C ARG A 239 -24.32 -12.31 2.60
N GLN A 240 -23.70 -12.06 3.75
CA GLN A 240 -24.13 -12.61 5.05
C GLN A 240 -24.77 -11.55 5.93
N CYS A 241 -24.29 -10.31 5.88
CA CYS A 241 -24.80 -9.23 6.73
C CYS A 241 -24.96 -7.90 5.98
N THR A 242 -25.80 -7.04 6.55
CA THR A 242 -25.88 -5.62 6.18
C THR A 242 -25.42 -4.79 7.35
N LEU A 243 -24.36 -4.00 7.16
CA LEU A 243 -23.80 -3.14 8.20
C LEU A 243 -24.13 -1.69 7.89
N ASN A 244 -25.05 -1.11 8.68
CA ASN A 244 -25.42 0.29 8.56
C ASN A 244 -24.40 1.22 9.21
N ASP A 245 -24.25 2.42 8.67
CA ASP A 245 -23.50 3.53 9.29
C ASP A 245 -22.05 3.17 9.69
N ILE A 246 -21.37 2.42 8.82
CA ILE A 246 -19.95 2.14 8.97
C ILE A 246 -19.18 3.43 8.76
N THR A 247 -18.48 3.87 9.80
CA THR A 247 -17.61 5.04 9.76
C THR A 247 -16.15 4.61 9.59
N ILE A 248 -15.48 5.13 8.56
CA ILE A 248 -14.09 4.84 8.26
C ILE A 248 -13.17 5.95 8.74
N ARG A 249 -11.97 5.58 9.18
CA ARG A 249 -10.89 6.53 9.52
C ARG A 249 -10.12 7.01 8.30
N LEU A 250 -9.84 6.12 7.35
CA LEU A 250 -9.10 6.45 6.14
C LEU A 250 -9.94 7.38 5.25
N ARG A 251 -9.35 8.48 4.78
CA ARG A 251 -10.08 9.51 4.04
C ARG A 251 -10.22 9.17 2.56
N GLY A 252 -11.27 9.70 1.94
CA GLY A 252 -11.51 9.60 0.51
C GLY A 252 -12.47 8.47 0.12
N ARG A 253 -13.28 8.72 -0.91
CA ARG A 253 -14.36 7.80 -1.35
C ARG A 253 -13.87 6.42 -1.77
N HIS A 254 -12.64 6.33 -2.29
CA HIS A 254 -12.02 5.06 -2.68
C HIS A 254 -11.69 4.19 -1.46
N GLN A 255 -11.47 4.78 -0.28
CA GLN A 255 -11.25 4.02 0.95
C GLN A 255 -12.51 3.35 1.46
N GLN A 256 -13.70 3.86 1.12
CA GLN A 256 -14.96 3.14 1.38
C GLN A 256 -15.08 1.88 0.50
N ASP A 257 -14.58 1.92 -0.75
CA ASP A 257 -14.52 0.72 -1.60
C ASP A 257 -13.47 -0.28 -1.07
N ASN A 258 -12.31 0.19 -0.62
CA ASN A 258 -11.30 -0.67 0.02
C ASN A 258 -11.82 -1.30 1.31
N ALA A 259 -12.52 -0.54 2.15
CA ALA A 259 -13.16 -1.04 3.36
C ALA A 259 -14.24 -2.09 3.03
N ALA A 260 -15.01 -1.90 1.94
CA ALA A 260 -15.97 -2.88 1.48
C ALA A 260 -15.31 -4.21 1.09
N LEU A 261 -14.15 -4.18 0.44
CA LEU A 261 -13.36 -5.38 0.14
C LEU A 261 -12.91 -6.08 1.43
N ALA A 262 -12.42 -5.33 2.43
CA ALA A 262 -12.04 -5.91 3.71
C ALA A 262 -13.23 -6.55 4.45
N LEU A 263 -14.42 -5.91 4.43
CA LEU A 263 -15.65 -6.47 5.01
C LEU A 263 -16.10 -7.75 4.32
N ALA A 264 -16.14 -7.75 2.97
CA ALA A 264 -16.48 -8.95 2.21
C ALA A 264 -15.46 -10.08 2.43
N ALA A 265 -14.18 -9.74 2.60
CA ALA A 265 -13.15 -10.71 2.98
C ALA A 265 -13.45 -11.34 4.35
N CYS A 266 -13.95 -10.58 5.32
CA CYS A 266 -14.33 -11.10 6.63
C CYS A 266 -15.45 -12.16 6.53
N GLU A 267 -16.50 -11.89 5.74
CA GLU A 267 -17.59 -12.85 5.49
C GLU A 267 -17.06 -14.15 4.86
N ILE A 268 -16.16 -14.02 3.88
CA ILE A 268 -15.56 -15.19 3.19
C ILE A 268 -14.68 -15.98 4.15
N LEU A 269 -13.82 -15.32 4.93
CA LEU A 269 -12.93 -15.99 5.88
C LEU A 269 -13.70 -16.76 6.96
N ASN A 270 -14.79 -16.18 7.48
CA ASN A 270 -15.69 -16.90 8.39
C ASN A 270 -16.28 -18.18 7.76
N GLN A 271 -16.47 -18.19 6.45
CA GLN A 271 -17.02 -19.33 5.72
C GLN A 271 -15.97 -20.41 5.40
N VAL A 272 -14.77 -20.01 4.94
CA VAL A 272 -13.77 -20.95 4.38
C VAL A 272 -12.60 -21.24 5.33
N GLY A 273 -12.49 -20.51 6.43
CA GLY A 273 -11.33 -20.57 7.33
C GLY A 273 -11.29 -21.77 8.28
N GLY A 274 -12.25 -22.69 8.19
CA GLY A 274 -12.30 -23.91 9.01
C GLY A 274 -12.32 -23.64 10.51
N ASP A 275 -11.71 -24.53 11.29
CA ASP A 275 -11.67 -24.49 12.76
C ASP A 275 -11.15 -23.17 13.32
N LEU A 276 -10.18 -22.54 12.62
CA LEU A 276 -9.57 -21.27 13.02
C LEU A 276 -10.62 -20.14 13.10
N PHE A 277 -11.60 -20.13 12.21
CA PHE A 277 -12.66 -19.11 12.17
C PHE A 277 -13.97 -19.58 12.81
N GLN A 278 -14.21 -20.89 12.92
CA GLN A 278 -15.34 -21.43 13.69
C GLN A 278 -15.17 -21.20 15.19
N SER A 279 -13.94 -21.38 15.72
CA SER A 279 -13.64 -21.14 17.13
C SER A 279 -13.58 -19.65 17.48
N ARG A 280 -13.23 -18.80 16.52
CA ARG A 280 -13.08 -17.35 16.71
C ARG A 280 -13.63 -16.59 15.49
N PRO A 281 -14.95 -16.49 15.31
CA PRO A 281 -15.53 -15.83 14.16
C PRO A 281 -15.29 -14.32 14.18
N ILE A 282 -15.08 -13.72 13.00
CA ILE A 282 -15.05 -12.27 12.85
C ILE A 282 -16.48 -11.74 13.04
N THR A 283 -16.70 -10.96 14.09
CA THR A 283 -18.02 -10.40 14.42
C THR A 283 -18.23 -9.01 13.80
N GLU A 284 -19.49 -8.56 13.74
CA GLU A 284 -19.82 -7.16 13.39
C GLU A 284 -19.07 -6.16 14.27
N THR A 285 -18.97 -6.44 15.58
CA THR A 285 -18.21 -5.59 16.52
C THR A 285 -16.75 -5.45 16.09
N SER A 286 -16.09 -6.57 15.77
CA SER A 286 -14.70 -6.56 15.32
C SER A 286 -14.53 -5.87 13.96
N MET A 287 -15.47 -6.06 13.03
CA MET A 287 -15.49 -5.38 11.73
C MET A 287 -15.60 -3.86 11.89
N ARG A 288 -16.56 -3.39 12.69
CA ARG A 288 -16.77 -1.95 12.95
C ARG A 288 -15.56 -1.32 13.60
N GLU A 289 -15.06 -1.95 14.66
CA GLU A 289 -13.94 -1.41 15.42
C GLU A 289 -12.63 -1.44 14.61
N GLY A 290 -12.40 -2.51 13.85
CA GLY A 290 -11.24 -2.63 12.97
C GLY A 290 -11.19 -1.52 11.92
N ILE A 291 -12.31 -1.26 11.25
CA ILE A 291 -12.43 -0.18 10.26
C ILE A 291 -12.24 1.21 10.89
N ARG A 292 -12.90 1.46 12.02
CA ARG A 292 -12.85 2.74 12.73
C ARG A 292 -11.44 3.07 13.24
N THR A 293 -10.64 2.04 13.55
CA THR A 293 -9.29 2.20 14.10
C THR A 293 -8.17 1.91 13.11
N THR A 294 -8.49 1.63 11.84
CA THR A 294 -7.46 1.40 10.81
C THR A 294 -6.61 2.67 10.61
N GLN A 295 -5.29 2.51 10.69
CA GLN A 295 -4.32 3.54 10.35
C GLN A 295 -3.50 3.09 9.15
N TRP A 296 -3.24 4.01 8.23
CA TRP A 296 -2.41 3.73 7.06
C TRP A 296 -1.77 5.02 6.57
N ALA A 297 -0.51 5.20 6.92
CA ALA A 297 0.23 6.44 6.66
C ALA A 297 0.37 6.70 5.15
N GLY A 298 0.41 7.98 4.77
CA GLY A 298 0.66 8.37 3.38
C GLY A 298 -0.50 8.11 2.40
N ARG A 299 -1.73 7.93 2.88
CA ARG A 299 -2.95 7.82 2.05
C ARG A 299 -4.02 8.82 2.52
N LEU A 300 -4.05 9.98 1.88
CA LEU A 300 -4.85 11.14 2.29
C LEU A 300 -4.73 11.39 3.81
N ASP A 301 -3.49 11.31 4.29
CA ASP A 301 -3.17 11.32 5.71
C ASP A 301 -2.93 12.76 6.18
N VAL A 302 -3.65 13.17 7.21
CA VAL A 302 -3.56 14.53 7.77
C VAL A 302 -2.61 14.45 8.94
N VAL A 303 -1.39 14.93 8.72
CA VAL A 303 -0.24 14.76 9.61
C VAL A 303 -0.04 15.97 10.52
N SER A 304 -0.66 17.10 10.18
CA SER A 304 -0.81 18.25 11.05
C SER A 304 -2.10 19.01 10.70
N THR A 305 -2.74 19.61 11.70
CA THR A 305 -3.93 20.48 11.50
C THR A 305 -3.58 21.96 11.61
N LYS A 306 -2.43 22.31 12.20
CA LYS A 306 -1.92 23.67 12.32
C LYS A 306 -0.38 23.66 12.21
N PRO A 307 0.19 24.00 11.03
CA PRO A 307 -0.50 24.19 9.75
C PRO A 307 -1.22 22.94 9.25
N TYR A 308 -2.20 23.10 8.36
CA TYR A 308 -2.88 21.96 7.76
C TYR A 308 -1.98 21.28 6.73
N ILE A 309 -1.50 20.07 7.02
CA ILE A 309 -0.61 19.30 6.16
C ILE A 309 -1.25 17.95 5.85
N LEU A 310 -1.47 17.72 4.55
CA LEU A 310 -1.99 16.48 3.98
C LEU A 310 -0.89 15.80 3.17
N VAL A 311 -0.63 14.52 3.42
CA VAL A 311 0.31 13.71 2.63
C VAL A 311 -0.44 12.62 1.86
N ASP A 312 -0.08 12.39 0.61
CA ASP A 312 -0.64 11.30 -0.19
C ASP A 312 0.35 10.75 -1.21
N GLY A 313 0.47 9.43 -1.28
CA GLY A 313 1.39 8.74 -2.18
C GLY A 313 0.95 8.66 -3.64
N ALA A 314 0.05 9.51 -4.14
CA ALA A 314 -0.36 9.51 -5.55
C ALA A 314 0.84 9.67 -6.50
N HIS A 315 1.09 8.63 -7.31
CA HIS A 315 2.27 8.53 -8.18
C HIS A 315 1.96 7.97 -9.57
N ASN A 316 0.69 7.79 -9.90
CA ASN A 316 0.22 7.38 -11.22
C ASN A 316 -1.02 8.24 -11.61
N PRO A 317 -1.41 8.28 -12.90
CA PRO A 317 -2.53 9.12 -13.34
C PRO A 317 -3.87 8.81 -12.65
N PHE A 318 -4.12 7.55 -12.30
CA PHE A 318 -5.32 7.14 -11.59
C PHE A 318 -5.36 7.68 -10.15
N ALA A 319 -4.24 7.56 -9.44
CA ALA A 319 -4.08 8.08 -8.08
C ALA A 319 -4.14 9.61 -8.07
N ALA A 320 -3.50 10.29 -9.03
CA ALA A 320 -3.58 11.74 -9.20
C ALA A 320 -5.02 12.22 -9.46
N ARG A 321 -5.79 11.47 -10.27
CA ARG A 321 -7.22 11.74 -10.44
C ARG A 321 -8.00 11.57 -9.15
N THR A 322 -7.70 10.53 -8.38
CA THR A 322 -8.34 10.24 -7.09
C THR A 322 -8.06 11.35 -6.07
N LEU A 323 -6.80 11.78 -5.95
CA LEU A 323 -6.39 12.90 -5.11
C LEU A 323 -7.05 14.21 -5.56
N SER A 324 -7.06 14.48 -6.87
CA SER A 324 -7.73 15.67 -7.44
C SER A 324 -9.22 15.73 -7.06
N LEU A 325 -9.94 14.61 -7.15
CA LEU A 325 -11.36 14.56 -6.76
C LEU A 325 -11.56 14.78 -5.26
N PHE A 326 -10.66 14.24 -4.44
CA PHE A 326 -10.69 14.46 -2.99
C PHE A 326 -10.46 15.93 -2.65
N LEU A 327 -9.39 16.54 -3.19
CA LEU A 327 -9.05 17.94 -2.93
C LEU A 327 -10.18 18.89 -3.34
N LYS A 328 -10.82 18.65 -4.49
CA LYS A 328 -11.98 19.46 -4.94
C LYS A 328 -13.20 19.33 -4.03
N ALA A 329 -13.41 18.17 -3.43
CA ALA A 329 -14.57 17.91 -2.59
C ALA A 329 -14.38 18.42 -1.15
N GLU A 330 -13.18 18.27 -0.59
CA GLU A 330 -12.89 18.64 0.80
C GLU A 330 -12.37 20.07 0.96
N PHE A 331 -11.65 20.58 -0.05
CA PHE A 331 -11.03 21.91 -0.03
C PHE A 331 -11.43 22.69 -1.28
N PRO A 332 -12.69 23.13 -1.40
CA PRO A 332 -13.18 23.83 -2.60
C PRO A 332 -12.49 25.19 -2.81
N ASP A 333 -12.12 25.88 -1.73
CA ASP A 333 -11.56 27.24 -1.80
C ASP A 333 -10.10 27.27 -2.28
N PRO A 334 -9.69 28.33 -3.00
CA PRO A 334 -8.31 28.54 -3.44
C PRO A 334 -7.44 29.01 -2.26
N GLN A 335 -6.91 28.06 -1.48
CA GLN A 335 -5.86 28.28 -0.48
C GLN A 335 -5.02 27.01 -0.33
N LYS A 336 -4.42 26.54 -1.42
CA LYS A 336 -3.71 25.25 -1.47
C LYS A 336 -2.28 25.43 -1.98
N CYS A 337 -1.33 24.86 -1.24
CA CYS A 337 0.07 24.75 -1.63
C CYS A 337 0.39 23.29 -1.98
N LEU A 338 1.00 23.05 -3.15
CA LEU A 338 1.48 21.73 -3.55
C LEU A 338 2.97 21.62 -3.28
N VAL A 339 3.38 20.60 -2.53
CA VAL A 339 4.77 20.12 -2.50
C VAL A 339 4.82 18.82 -3.28
N ILE A 340 5.59 18.77 -4.37
CA ILE A 340 5.58 17.60 -5.26
C ILE A 340 6.97 17.25 -5.77
N GLY A 341 7.29 15.95 -5.71
CA GLY A 341 8.43 15.34 -6.38
C GLY A 341 8.02 14.02 -7.01
N MET A 342 8.60 13.69 -8.15
CA MET A 342 8.19 12.56 -9.00
C MET A 342 9.36 11.60 -9.22
N LEU A 343 9.06 10.34 -9.53
CA LEU A 343 10.06 9.36 -9.95
C LEU A 343 10.04 9.17 -11.47
N ASP A 344 11.19 8.84 -12.05
CA ASP A 344 11.45 8.74 -13.50
C ASP A 344 10.63 7.67 -14.23
N ASP A 345 10.22 6.63 -13.52
CA ASP A 345 9.38 5.53 -14.03
C ASP A 345 7.89 5.90 -14.18
N LYS A 346 7.51 7.16 -13.90
CA LYS A 346 6.10 7.60 -13.85
C LYS A 346 5.74 8.54 -14.99
N SER A 347 4.45 8.52 -15.37
CA SER A 347 3.86 9.49 -16.30
C SER A 347 3.67 10.87 -15.64
N PHE A 348 4.77 11.50 -15.21
CA PHE A 348 4.77 12.72 -14.41
C PHE A 348 4.05 13.89 -15.11
N ILE A 349 4.13 14.01 -16.44
CA ILE A 349 3.40 15.03 -17.21
C ILE A 349 1.89 14.92 -16.96
N ALA A 350 1.32 13.71 -17.03
CA ALA A 350 -0.12 13.50 -16.84
C ALA A 350 -0.55 13.78 -15.39
N ILE A 351 0.34 13.50 -14.43
CA ILE A 351 0.10 13.77 -13.00
C ILE A 351 0.13 15.28 -12.73
N LEU A 352 1.16 15.99 -13.20
CA LEU A 352 1.26 17.45 -13.08
C LEU A 352 0.07 18.16 -13.71
N LYS A 353 -0.30 17.81 -14.95
CA LYS A 353 -1.49 18.36 -15.63
C LYS A 353 -2.78 18.15 -14.84
N LYS A 354 -2.86 17.11 -14.00
CA LYS A 354 -4.05 16.82 -13.20
C LYS A 354 -4.08 17.55 -11.86
N LEU A 355 -2.91 17.70 -11.22
CA LEU A 355 -2.80 18.21 -9.86
C LEU A 355 -2.50 19.71 -9.83
N VAL A 356 -1.49 20.19 -10.56
CA VAL A 356 -1.00 21.58 -10.48
C VAL A 356 -2.11 22.64 -10.60
N PRO A 357 -3.09 22.53 -11.52
CA PRO A 357 -4.15 23.53 -11.66
C PRO A 357 -5.08 23.68 -10.43
N LEU A 358 -4.95 22.82 -9.42
CA LEU A 358 -5.74 22.88 -8.19
C LEU A 358 -5.08 23.74 -7.10
N PHE A 359 -3.86 24.23 -7.32
CA PHE A 359 -3.04 24.85 -6.28
C PHE A 359 -2.66 26.29 -6.65
N ASP A 360 -2.65 27.17 -5.65
CA ASP A 360 -2.31 28.59 -5.78
C ASP A 360 -0.81 28.84 -5.85
N ARG A 361 -0.03 27.88 -5.35
CA ARG A 361 1.42 27.80 -5.49
C ARG A 361 1.91 26.36 -5.48
N VAL A 362 3.02 26.12 -6.17
CA VAL A 362 3.66 24.82 -6.30
C VAL A 362 5.13 24.93 -5.91
N ILE A 363 5.58 24.00 -5.08
CA ILE A 363 6.96 23.82 -4.68
C ILE A 363 7.40 22.47 -5.24
N LEU A 364 8.28 22.51 -6.23
CA LEU A 364 8.87 21.32 -6.82
C LEU A 364 10.08 20.89 -6.00
N THR A 365 10.24 19.57 -5.84
CA THR A 365 11.36 19.00 -5.12
C THR A 365 11.77 17.65 -5.68
N GLN A 366 12.92 17.15 -5.23
CA GLN A 366 13.48 15.87 -5.64
C GLN A 366 13.58 14.94 -4.41
N ALA A 367 13.13 13.70 -4.60
CA ALA A 367 13.30 12.65 -3.58
C ALA A 367 14.76 12.18 -3.54
N ARG A 368 15.25 11.81 -2.35
CA ARG A 368 16.59 11.25 -2.10
C ARG A 368 16.67 9.78 -2.56
N THR A 369 16.59 9.59 -3.88
CA THR A 369 16.73 8.29 -4.55
C THR A 369 17.22 8.51 -5.98
N ASP A 370 17.99 7.56 -6.51
CA ASP A 370 18.51 7.57 -7.88
C ASP A 370 17.42 7.72 -8.97
N ARG A 371 16.16 7.43 -8.62
CA ARG A 371 15.00 7.55 -9.51
C ARG A 371 14.28 8.89 -9.41
N GLY A 372 14.69 9.77 -8.49
CA GLY A 372 14.05 11.05 -8.27
C GLY A 372 14.26 11.97 -9.48
N ILE A 373 13.18 12.48 -10.08
CA ILE A 373 13.27 13.40 -11.21
C ILE A 373 13.82 14.75 -10.72
N PRO A 374 14.92 15.25 -11.32
CA PRO A 374 15.43 16.59 -11.07
C PRO A 374 14.38 17.70 -11.33
N VAL A 375 14.40 18.75 -10.50
CA VAL A 375 13.38 19.82 -10.53
C VAL A 375 13.31 20.57 -11.85
N ASP A 376 14.44 20.72 -12.55
CA ASP A 376 14.58 21.34 -13.88
C ASP A 376 13.74 20.65 -14.96
N LYS A 377 13.49 19.34 -14.83
CA LYS A 377 12.61 18.58 -15.74
C LYS A 377 11.13 18.80 -15.44
N LEU A 378 10.77 19.06 -14.18
CA LEU A 378 9.38 19.25 -13.76
C LEU A 378 8.92 20.70 -13.95
N GLU A 379 9.83 21.65 -13.79
CA GLU A 379 9.56 23.09 -13.74
C GLU A 379 8.89 23.65 -15.00
N PRO A 380 9.34 23.35 -16.24
CA PRO A 380 8.71 23.91 -17.45
C PRO A 380 7.22 23.56 -17.55
N ILE A 381 6.87 22.31 -17.17
CA ILE A 381 5.49 21.84 -17.19
C ILE A 381 4.68 22.50 -16.08
N ALA A 382 5.23 22.58 -14.87
CA ALA A 382 4.55 23.23 -13.75
C ALA A 382 4.28 24.72 -14.02
N ARG A 383 5.26 25.46 -14.57
CA ARG A 383 5.12 26.88 -14.93
C ARG A 383 4.10 27.12 -16.04
N SER A 384 3.92 26.15 -16.95
CA SER A 384 2.85 26.23 -17.96
C SER A 384 1.44 26.07 -17.38
N LEU A 385 1.32 25.60 -16.13
CA LEU A 385 0.05 25.25 -15.48
C LEU A 385 -0.26 26.13 -14.25
N CYS A 386 0.75 26.77 -13.65
CA CYS A 386 0.62 27.64 -12.48
C CYS A 386 1.67 28.77 -12.54
N HIS A 387 1.28 29.99 -12.17
CA HIS A 387 2.18 31.16 -12.19
C HIS A 387 3.15 31.18 -11.00
N ALA A 388 2.76 30.64 -9.84
CA ALA A 388 3.55 30.67 -8.62
C ALA A 388 4.26 29.33 -8.38
N VAL A 389 5.39 29.13 -9.07
CA VAL A 389 6.23 27.93 -8.95
C VAL A 389 7.59 28.29 -8.34
N SER A 390 7.97 27.57 -7.29
CA SER A 390 9.31 27.58 -6.70
C SER A 390 9.90 26.17 -6.67
N THR A 391 11.22 26.09 -6.49
CA THR A 391 11.97 24.82 -6.46
C THR A 391 12.77 24.73 -5.16
N CYS A 392 12.90 23.54 -4.60
CA CYS A 392 13.78 23.24 -3.47
C CYS A 392 14.42 21.87 -3.68
N ASP A 393 15.74 21.76 -3.46
CA ASP A 393 16.49 20.55 -3.78
C ASP A 393 16.10 19.33 -2.95
N THR A 394 15.61 19.55 -1.72
CA THR A 394 15.22 18.49 -0.79
C THR A 394 13.78 18.61 -0.34
N VAL A 395 13.14 17.48 -0.07
CA VAL A 395 11.76 17.42 0.44
C VAL A 395 11.63 18.18 1.76
N LYS A 396 12.63 18.09 2.65
CA LYS A 396 12.67 18.84 3.91
C LYS A 396 12.65 20.36 3.65
N ALA A 397 13.49 20.85 2.75
CA ALA A 397 13.52 22.28 2.42
C ALA A 397 12.21 22.74 1.75
N ALA A 398 11.64 21.91 0.87
CA ALA A 398 10.36 22.19 0.23
C ALA A 398 9.21 22.30 1.24
N LEU A 399 9.17 21.38 2.22
CA LEU A 399 8.16 21.38 3.27
C LEU A 399 8.36 22.57 4.23
N ASP A 400 9.59 22.87 4.64
CA ASP A 400 9.90 24.05 5.46
C ASP A 400 9.49 25.34 4.74
N HIS A 401 9.85 25.48 3.46
CA HIS A 401 9.45 26.62 2.64
C HIS A 401 7.91 26.71 2.51
N ALA A 402 7.21 25.59 2.39
CA ALA A 402 5.74 25.55 2.39
C ALA A 402 5.17 26.07 3.72
N ILE A 403 5.72 25.65 4.85
CA ILE A 403 5.28 25.99 6.20
C ILE A 403 5.57 27.46 6.52
N THR A 404 6.77 27.95 6.19
CA THR A 404 7.24 29.30 6.55
C THR A 404 6.59 30.39 5.70
N HIS A 405 6.38 30.13 4.41
CA HIS A 405 5.83 31.11 3.46
C HIS A 405 4.34 30.90 3.20
N ARG A 406 3.57 30.51 4.23
CA ARG A 406 2.11 30.33 4.08
C ARG A 406 1.45 31.64 3.70
N ARG A 407 0.58 31.61 2.68
CA ARG A 407 -0.19 32.79 2.25
C ARG A 407 -1.37 33.09 3.16
N HIS A 408 -1.85 32.09 3.89
CA HIS A 408 -3.02 32.22 4.77
C HIS A 408 -2.92 31.22 5.95
N PRO A 409 -3.47 31.54 7.15
CA PRO A 409 -3.49 30.62 8.29
C PRO A 409 -4.16 29.27 8.01
N ASN A 410 -5.14 29.25 7.11
CA ASN A 410 -5.90 28.06 6.71
C ASN A 410 -5.39 27.43 5.40
N GLU A 411 -4.20 27.84 4.90
CA GLU A 411 -3.63 27.24 3.69
C GLU A 411 -3.38 25.74 3.89
N VAL A 412 -3.87 24.93 2.96
CA VAL A 412 -3.69 23.47 2.95
C VAL A 412 -2.41 23.15 2.18
N ILE A 413 -1.43 22.56 2.86
CA ILE A 413 -0.21 22.06 2.26
C ILE A 413 -0.44 20.59 1.89
N CYS A 414 -0.40 20.27 0.59
CA CYS A 414 -0.49 18.89 0.10
C CYS A 414 0.88 18.41 -0.37
N VAL A 415 1.41 17.36 0.24
CA VAL A 415 2.69 16.73 -0.14
C VAL A 415 2.40 15.42 -0.88
N THR A 416 2.88 15.30 -2.11
CA THR A 416 2.55 14.14 -2.97
C THR A 416 3.58 13.88 -4.08
N GLY A 417 3.24 12.96 -5.00
CA GLY A 417 4.01 12.64 -6.21
C GLY A 417 4.75 11.30 -6.13
N SER A 418 5.17 10.88 -4.93
CA SER A 418 5.66 9.53 -4.68
C SER A 418 5.61 9.17 -3.19
N LEU A 419 5.66 7.86 -2.91
CA LEU A 419 5.83 7.36 -1.55
C LEU A 419 7.17 7.77 -0.91
N HIS A 420 8.22 8.00 -1.72
CA HIS A 420 9.52 8.50 -1.22
C HIS A 420 9.40 9.93 -0.71
N VAL A 421 8.78 10.82 -1.49
CA VAL A 421 8.51 12.20 -1.07
C VAL A 421 7.67 12.24 0.20
N VAL A 422 6.64 11.40 0.30
CA VAL A 422 5.82 11.30 1.51
C VAL A 422 6.63 10.80 2.71
N GLY A 423 7.48 9.78 2.52
CA GLY A 423 8.34 9.25 3.57
C GLY A 423 9.32 10.30 4.11
N GLU A 424 10.04 10.98 3.22
CA GLU A 424 10.98 12.06 3.58
C GLU A 424 10.27 13.24 4.27
N ALA A 425 9.05 13.57 3.83
CA ALA A 425 8.25 14.62 4.47
C ALA A 425 7.84 14.22 5.89
N LEU A 426 7.40 12.99 6.10
CA LEU A 426 7.04 12.46 7.42
C LEU A 426 8.25 12.39 8.36
N GLU A 427 9.42 12.02 7.84
CA GLU A 427 10.69 12.01 8.58
C GLU A 427 11.09 13.43 9.03
N ALA A 428 10.93 14.43 8.15
CA ALA A 428 11.28 15.82 8.45
C ALA A 428 10.31 16.51 9.41
N LEU A 429 9.02 16.15 9.36
CA LEU A 429 7.92 16.91 9.97
C LEU A 429 8.09 17.21 11.47
N PRO A 430 8.48 16.25 12.35
CA PRO A 430 8.63 16.54 13.77
C PRO A 430 9.62 17.68 14.05
N SER A 431 10.71 17.74 13.29
CA SER A 431 11.72 18.79 13.46
C SER A 431 11.22 20.17 13.04
N LEU A 432 10.38 20.23 11.99
CA LEU A 432 9.87 21.49 11.43
C LEU A 432 8.72 22.09 12.23
N LEU A 433 7.90 21.26 12.87
CA LEU A 433 6.82 21.75 13.73
C LEU A 433 7.34 22.25 15.07
N ASN A 434 8.35 21.58 15.64
CA ASN A 434 8.94 21.97 16.93
C ASN A 434 9.82 23.23 16.83
N SER A 435 10.39 23.54 15.67
CA SER A 435 11.15 24.78 15.46
C SER A 435 10.28 26.05 15.42
N GLY A 436 8.97 25.92 15.19
CA GLY A 436 8.03 27.04 15.13
C GLY A 436 7.51 27.52 16.49
N GLU A 437 7.68 26.75 17.58
CA GLU A 437 7.26 27.16 18.94
C GLU A 437 8.32 27.98 19.69
N LYS A 438 9.51 28.20 19.09
CA LYS A 438 10.61 28.96 19.69
C LYS A 438 10.81 30.37 19.08
N ALA A 439 9.87 30.87 18.29
CA ALA A 439 9.94 32.19 17.65
C ALA A 439 8.87 33.14 18.19
#